data_AF-A0A2C9K3M4-F1
#
_entry.id   AF-A0A2C9K3M4-F1
#
_cell.length_a   1.000
_cell.length_b   1.000
_cell.length_c   1.000
_cell.angle_alpha   90.00
_cell.angle_beta   90.00
_cell.angle_gamma   90.00
#
_symmetry.space_group_name_H-M   'P 1'
#
loop_
_entity.id
_entity.type
_entity.pdbx_description
1 polymer ?
#
loop_
_entity_poly.entity_id
_entity_poly.type
_entity_poly.pdbx_seq_one_letter_code
_entity_poly.pdbx_strand_id
1 'polypeptide(L)'
;MADIDKVKVLVVGDSGVGKTSLVHLICHNQPCYNPTATIGCSVEVKLHEYRAGTPSEKDFFVELWDIGGAASHANSRSIFYHQVQGIILVHDLTNRKSHQNLRKWLAETLSKDDLKPTNGYDFDPEQFAGNQIPILVIGTKVDSAQILRERNALQLSHIAEECGADEFNLDSWQVKYLAPGSTNAVKLSRFFDKVVERKLSSNQGHISPQQSRRMWKASHAD
;
A
#
# COMPACT_ATOMS: atom_id res chain seq x y z
N MET A 1 7.17 6.06 -27.56
CA MET A 1 7.42 6.69 -26.24
C MET A 1 7.92 5.59 -25.34
N ALA A 2 9.04 5.77 -24.63
CA ALA A 2 9.47 4.79 -23.63
C ALA A 2 8.37 4.67 -22.57
N ASP A 3 7.90 3.46 -22.30
CA ASP A 3 6.97 3.23 -21.19
C ASP A 3 7.68 3.61 -19.90
N ILE A 4 7.07 4.51 -19.13
CA ILE A 4 7.56 4.87 -17.81
C ILE A 4 7.17 3.74 -16.86
N ASP A 5 8.17 3.10 -16.26
CA ASP A 5 7.97 2.04 -15.29
C ASP A 5 7.36 2.60 -14.02
N LYS A 6 6.07 2.28 -13.81
CA LYS A 6 5.30 2.78 -12.69
C LYS A 6 4.45 1.71 -12.02
N VAL A 7 4.26 1.88 -10.73
CA VAL A 7 3.41 1.03 -9.89
C VAL A 7 2.46 1.88 -9.07
N LYS A 8 1.23 1.38 -8.92
CA LYS A 8 0.16 2.02 -8.14
C LYS A 8 0.03 1.35 -6.79
N VAL A 9 0.17 2.15 -5.74
CA VAL A 9 -0.03 1.75 -4.35
C VAL A 9 -1.20 2.55 -3.77
N LEU A 10 -2.21 1.86 -3.26
CA LEU A 10 -3.29 2.52 -2.53
C LEU A 10 -2.87 2.81 -1.09
N VAL A 11 -3.25 3.97 -0.59
CA VAL A 11 -3.13 4.33 0.83
C VAL A 11 -4.54 4.54 1.39
N VAL A 12 -4.97 3.62 2.25
CA VAL A 12 -6.36 3.54 2.74
C VAL A 12 -6.43 3.43 4.25
N GLY A 13 -7.55 3.86 4.82
CA GLY A 13 -7.76 3.99 6.25
C GLY A 13 -8.74 5.12 6.57
N ASP A 14 -9.21 5.17 7.82
CA ASP A 14 -10.24 6.12 8.25
C ASP A 14 -9.83 7.59 8.03
N SER A 15 -10.81 8.50 8.00
CA SER A 15 -10.52 9.93 7.99
C SER A 15 -9.76 10.36 9.25
N GLY A 16 -8.77 11.24 9.10
CA GLY A 16 -7.99 11.79 10.22
C GLY A 16 -6.90 10.88 10.81
N VAL A 17 -6.68 9.67 10.25
CA VAL A 17 -5.60 8.78 10.71
C VAL A 17 -4.20 9.24 10.27
N GLY A 18 -4.08 10.24 9.38
CA GLY A 18 -2.78 10.77 8.95
C GLY A 18 -2.23 10.23 7.63
N LYS A 19 -3.09 9.67 6.75
CA LYS A 19 -2.69 9.18 5.42
C LYS A 19 -1.96 10.23 4.57
N THR A 20 -2.54 11.42 4.44
CA THR A 20 -1.95 12.54 3.68
C THR A 20 -0.58 12.95 4.23
N SER A 21 -0.45 13.07 5.56
CA SER A 21 0.83 13.38 6.22
C SER A 21 1.87 12.28 6.02
N LEU A 22 1.45 11.01 6.04
CA LEU A 22 2.31 9.87 5.77
C LEU A 22 2.80 9.85 4.32
N VAL A 23 1.91 10.02 3.34
CA VAL A 23 2.26 10.07 1.91
C VAL A 23 3.27 11.20 1.66
N HIS A 24 2.97 12.39 2.18
CA HIS A 24 3.87 13.53 2.07
C HIS A 24 5.25 13.24 2.67
N LEU A 25 5.31 12.61 3.85
CA LEU A 25 6.57 12.22 4.49
C LEU A 25 7.36 11.22 3.63
N ILE A 26 6.69 10.23 3.04
CA ILE A 26 7.31 9.21 2.18
C ILE A 26 7.91 9.83 0.90
N CYS A 27 7.20 10.78 0.29
CA CYS A 27 7.56 11.40 -0.98
C CYS A 27 8.59 12.53 -0.82
N HIS A 28 8.43 13.38 0.20
CA HIS A 28 9.21 14.60 0.36
C HIS A 28 10.26 14.55 1.48
N ASN A 29 10.26 13.50 2.30
CA ASN A 29 11.14 13.37 3.47
C ASN A 29 11.01 14.58 4.43
N GLN A 30 9.80 15.13 4.53
CA GLN A 30 9.46 16.31 5.31
C GLN A 30 8.07 16.14 5.96
N PRO A 31 7.85 16.73 7.15
CA PRO A 31 6.54 16.69 7.78
C PRO A 31 5.53 17.58 7.04
N CYS A 32 4.28 17.12 6.94
CA CYS A 32 3.17 17.91 6.43
C CYS A 32 2.51 18.68 7.59
N TYR A 33 2.68 20.00 7.65
CA TYR A 33 2.22 20.82 8.77
C TYR A 33 0.70 21.08 8.77
N ASN A 34 0.09 21.26 7.58
CA ASN A 34 -1.32 21.67 7.45
C ASN A 34 -2.10 20.72 6.52
N PRO A 35 -2.22 19.42 6.85
CA PRO A 35 -2.99 18.49 6.03
C PRO A 35 -4.48 18.86 6.08
N THR A 36 -5.11 18.94 4.92
CA THR A 36 -6.57 19.12 4.81
C THR A 36 -7.25 17.77 4.58
N ALA A 37 -8.57 17.71 4.76
CA ALA A 37 -9.31 16.49 4.48
C ALA A 37 -9.29 16.16 2.98
N THR A 38 -8.79 14.97 2.62
CA THR A 38 -8.78 14.50 1.23
C THR A 38 -10.21 14.21 0.75
N ILE A 39 -10.65 14.95 -0.27
CA ILE A 39 -11.91 14.72 -0.99
C ILE A 39 -11.58 13.89 -2.23
N GLY A 40 -12.20 12.71 -2.38
CA GLY A 40 -11.91 11.79 -3.48
C GLY A 40 -10.56 11.09 -3.32
N CYS A 41 -9.55 11.53 -4.08
CA CYS A 41 -8.21 10.96 -4.09
C CYS A 41 -7.15 12.05 -4.36
N SER A 42 -5.98 11.93 -3.71
CA SER A 42 -4.76 12.66 -4.06
C SER A 42 -3.68 11.67 -4.48
N VAL A 43 -2.77 12.07 -5.38
CA VAL A 43 -1.66 11.22 -5.83
C VAL A 43 -0.34 11.97 -5.67
N GLU A 44 0.59 11.37 -4.94
CA GLU A 44 2.00 11.78 -4.94
C GLU A 44 2.87 10.66 -5.53
N VAL A 45 4.01 11.04 -6.10
CA VAL A 45 4.90 10.10 -6.79
C VAL A 45 6.26 10.07 -6.09
N LYS A 46 6.75 8.87 -5.79
CA LYS A 46 8.09 8.64 -5.27
C LYS A 46 8.92 7.89 -6.31
N LEU A 47 10.14 8.36 -6.56
CA LEU A 47 11.14 7.57 -7.29
C LEU A 47 11.69 6.49 -6.35
N HIS A 48 11.59 5.23 -6.75
CA HIS A 48 12.09 4.07 -6.00
C HIS A 48 13.15 3.34 -6.83
N GLU A 49 14.34 3.20 -6.26
CA GLU A 49 15.46 2.45 -6.82
C GLU A 49 15.28 0.95 -6.51
N TYR A 50 14.65 0.21 -7.42
CA TYR A 50 14.43 -1.23 -7.24
C TYR A 50 15.77 -1.97 -7.34
N ARG A 51 16.08 -2.80 -6.33
CA ARG A 51 17.33 -3.57 -6.23
C ARG A 51 18.60 -2.73 -6.42
N ALA A 52 18.63 -1.56 -5.78
CA ALA A 52 19.78 -0.66 -5.75
C ALA A 52 21.09 -1.42 -5.44
N GLY A 53 22.15 -1.12 -6.20
CA GLY A 53 23.46 -1.74 -6.07
C GLY A 53 23.60 -3.13 -6.69
N THR A 54 22.61 -3.58 -7.49
CA THR A 54 22.68 -4.86 -8.22
C THR A 54 22.68 -4.63 -9.74
N PRO A 55 23.14 -5.61 -10.56
CA PRO A 55 23.03 -5.51 -12.02
C PRO A 55 21.58 -5.41 -12.55
N SER A 56 20.59 -5.70 -11.70
CA SER A 56 19.16 -5.58 -12.00
C SER A 56 18.52 -4.30 -11.47
N GLU A 57 19.33 -3.33 -11.05
CA GLU A 57 18.88 -2.03 -10.58
C GLU A 57 18.02 -1.32 -11.64
N LYS A 58 16.88 -0.79 -11.20
CA LYS A 58 15.95 -0.08 -12.07
C LYS A 58 15.09 0.90 -11.29
N ASP A 59 14.88 2.08 -11.86
CA ASP A 59 13.98 3.07 -11.27
C ASP A 59 12.52 2.78 -11.59
N PHE A 60 11.67 2.91 -10.57
CA PHE A 60 10.22 2.86 -10.70
C PHE A 60 9.58 4.10 -10.07
N PHE A 61 8.59 4.65 -10.76
CA PHE A 61 7.70 5.66 -10.18
C PHE A 61 6.60 4.96 -9.38
N VAL A 62 6.67 5.10 -8.05
CA VAL A 62 5.63 4.63 -7.14
C VAL A 62 4.60 5.73 -6.98
N GLU A 63 3.41 5.52 -7.56
CA GLU A 63 2.25 6.38 -7.35
C GLU A 63 1.55 5.98 -6.04
N LEU A 64 1.58 6.87 -5.04
CA LEU A 64 0.87 6.72 -3.79
C LEU A 64 -0.49 7.41 -3.90
N TRP A 65 -1.55 6.61 -3.96
CA TRP A 65 -2.93 7.08 -4.08
C TRP A 65 -3.56 7.21 -2.69
N ASP A 66 -3.54 8.43 -2.12
CA ASP A 66 -4.22 8.77 -0.86
C ASP A 66 -5.73 8.87 -1.09
N ILE A 67 -6.48 7.87 -0.63
CA ILE A 67 -7.92 7.80 -0.79
C ILE A 67 -8.64 8.46 0.37
N GLY A 68 -9.62 9.32 0.08
CA GLY A 68 -10.44 10.00 1.09
C GLY A 68 -11.10 9.03 2.08
N GLY A 69 -10.83 9.20 3.37
CA GLY A 69 -11.24 8.28 4.43
C GLY A 69 -12.67 8.47 4.96
N ALA A 70 -13.42 9.44 4.42
CA ALA A 70 -14.76 9.76 4.90
C ALA A 70 -15.78 8.67 4.51
N ALA A 71 -16.52 8.13 5.47
CA ALA A 71 -17.51 7.08 5.21
C ALA A 71 -18.63 7.52 4.24
N SER A 72 -18.96 8.82 4.22
CA SER A 72 -19.94 9.41 3.29
C SER A 72 -19.55 9.26 1.80
N HIS A 73 -18.28 9.01 1.50
CA HIS A 73 -17.78 8.87 0.13
C HIS A 73 -17.59 7.41 -0.29
N ALA A 74 -17.96 6.42 0.54
CA ALA A 74 -17.70 4.99 0.29
C ALA A 74 -18.18 4.51 -1.09
N ASN A 75 -19.39 4.90 -1.49
CA ASN A 75 -19.98 4.48 -2.77
C ASN A 75 -19.22 5.01 -4.01
N SER A 76 -18.41 6.05 -3.85
CA SER A 76 -17.65 6.64 -4.95
C SER A 76 -16.19 6.19 -4.97
N ARG A 77 -15.71 5.44 -3.97
CA ARG A 77 -14.29 5.10 -3.85
C ARG A 77 -13.85 3.95 -4.76
N SER A 78 -14.76 3.05 -5.15
CA SER A 78 -14.43 1.85 -5.93
C SER A 78 -13.71 2.17 -7.24
N ILE A 79 -14.03 3.33 -7.85
CA ILE A 79 -13.38 3.82 -9.07
C ILE A 79 -11.86 3.95 -8.96
N PHE A 80 -11.34 4.13 -7.73
CA PHE A 80 -9.90 4.28 -7.48
C PHE A 80 -9.18 2.94 -7.27
N TYR A 81 -9.90 1.83 -7.09
CA TYR A 81 -9.30 0.53 -6.71
C TYR A 81 -8.84 -0.33 -7.88
N HIS A 82 -9.03 0.14 -9.12
CA HIS A 82 -8.58 -0.61 -10.29
C HIS A 82 -7.05 -0.63 -10.44
N GLN A 83 -6.55 -1.78 -10.89
CA GLN A 83 -5.15 -2.03 -11.29
C GLN A 83 -4.14 -1.67 -10.21
N VAL A 84 -4.38 -2.08 -8.98
CA VAL A 84 -3.51 -1.82 -7.83
C VAL A 84 -2.43 -2.89 -7.72
N GLN A 85 -1.20 -2.46 -7.46
CA GLN A 85 -0.06 -3.36 -7.24
C GLN A 85 0.36 -3.48 -5.78
N GLY A 86 -0.05 -2.56 -4.90
CA GLY A 86 0.22 -2.64 -3.46
C GLY A 86 -0.80 -1.87 -2.64
N ILE A 87 -0.95 -2.23 -1.36
CA ILE A 87 -1.87 -1.56 -0.44
C ILE A 87 -1.14 -1.21 0.85
N ILE A 88 -1.24 0.03 1.27
CA ILE A 88 -0.83 0.52 2.58
C ILE A 88 -2.09 0.77 3.41
N LEU A 89 -2.22 0.02 4.50
CA LEU A 89 -3.28 0.14 5.50
C LEU A 89 -2.81 1.07 6.62
N VAL A 90 -3.49 2.19 6.82
CA VAL A 90 -3.10 3.21 7.80
C VAL A 90 -4.13 3.31 8.91
N HIS A 91 -3.67 3.25 10.15
CA HIS A 91 -4.51 3.48 11.32
C HIS A 91 -3.82 4.40 12.32
N ASP A 92 -4.63 5.00 13.19
CA ASP A 92 -4.17 5.87 14.26
C ASP A 92 -4.00 5.04 15.54
N LEU A 93 -2.79 5.06 16.11
CA LEU A 93 -2.45 4.30 17.32
C LEU A 93 -3.23 4.76 18.57
N THR A 94 -3.78 5.98 18.55
CA THR A 94 -4.65 6.50 19.62
C THR A 94 -6.12 6.11 19.43
N ASN A 95 -6.50 5.60 18.25
CA ASN A 95 -7.88 5.25 17.90
C ASN A 95 -8.00 3.77 17.53
N ARG A 96 -8.34 2.93 18.52
CA ARG A 96 -8.54 1.48 18.34
C ARG A 96 -9.57 1.12 17.25
N LYS A 97 -10.60 1.93 17.08
CA LYS A 97 -11.63 1.70 16.05
C LYS A 97 -11.04 1.81 14.64
N SER A 98 -10.08 2.72 14.43
CA SER A 98 -9.40 2.84 13.13
C SER A 98 -8.62 1.58 12.75
N HIS A 99 -8.01 0.90 13.73
CA HIS A 99 -7.36 -0.40 13.51
C HIS A 99 -8.38 -1.50 13.19
N GLN A 100 -9.50 -1.58 13.93
CA GLN A 100 -10.56 -2.55 13.65
C GLN A 100 -11.14 -2.38 12.24
N ASN A 101 -11.26 -1.15 11.78
CA ASN A 101 -11.78 -0.82 10.45
C ASN A 101 -10.82 -1.22 9.31
N LEU A 102 -9.55 -1.55 9.57
CA LEU A 102 -8.61 -1.96 8.52
C LEU A 102 -9.09 -3.20 7.75
N ARG A 103 -9.76 -4.15 8.41
CA ARG A 103 -10.34 -5.33 7.73
C ARG A 103 -11.41 -4.92 6.72
N LYS A 104 -12.25 -3.94 7.08
CA LYS A 104 -13.25 -3.38 6.20
C LYS A 104 -12.60 -2.66 5.02
N TRP A 105 -11.58 -1.83 5.25
CA TRP A 105 -10.85 -1.16 4.18
C TRP A 105 -10.20 -2.16 3.22
N LEU A 106 -9.58 -3.20 3.77
CA LEU A 106 -8.96 -4.24 2.97
C LEU A 106 -10.00 -4.99 2.13
N ALA A 107 -11.10 -5.44 2.73
CA ALA A 107 -12.20 -6.07 1.99
C ALA A 107 -12.75 -5.14 0.88
N GLU A 108 -12.95 -3.86 1.18
CA GLU A 108 -13.43 -2.85 0.21
C GLU A 108 -12.48 -2.72 -0.99
N THR A 109 -11.16 -2.71 -0.75
CA THR A 109 -10.14 -2.58 -1.82
C THR A 109 -9.94 -3.83 -2.67
N LEU A 110 -10.22 -5.02 -2.11
CA LEU A 110 -10.04 -6.29 -2.81
C LEU A 110 -11.32 -6.82 -3.46
N SER A 111 -12.48 -6.29 -3.08
CA SER A 111 -13.77 -6.66 -3.68
C SER A 111 -13.75 -6.33 -5.17
N LYS A 112 -13.73 -7.37 -6.01
CA LYS A 112 -13.55 -7.24 -7.47
C LYS A 112 -14.80 -6.80 -8.24
N ASP A 113 -15.94 -6.63 -7.58
CA ASP A 113 -17.21 -6.33 -8.25
C ASP A 113 -17.94 -5.15 -7.60
N ASP A 114 -18.49 -4.26 -8.43
CA ASP A 114 -19.47 -3.21 -8.08
C ASP A 114 -20.83 -3.80 -7.60
N LEU A 115 -20.86 -5.06 -7.16
CA LEU A 115 -22.07 -5.76 -6.74
C LEU A 115 -22.26 -5.59 -5.24
N LYS A 116 -23.14 -4.63 -4.92
CA LYS A 116 -23.94 -4.41 -3.69
C LYS A 116 -23.43 -4.99 -2.37
N PRO A 117 -23.46 -4.19 -1.28
CA PRO A 117 -23.08 -4.66 0.05
C PRO A 117 -24.05 -5.77 0.51
N THR A 118 -23.62 -7.02 0.45
CA THR A 118 -24.18 -8.06 1.31
C THR A 118 -23.67 -7.78 2.73
N ASN A 119 -24.53 -7.89 3.74
CA ASN A 119 -24.28 -7.56 5.14
C ASN A 119 -23.18 -8.40 5.84
N GLY A 120 -22.25 -9.02 5.11
CA GLY A 120 -21.08 -9.71 5.64
C GLY A 120 -19.81 -8.98 5.20
N TYR A 121 -19.21 -8.22 6.10
CA TYR A 121 -17.76 -7.93 6.05
C TYR A 121 -17.00 -9.18 6.53
N ASP A 122 -17.36 -10.34 5.99
CA ASP A 122 -16.74 -11.58 6.38
C ASP A 122 -15.38 -11.62 5.69
N PHE A 123 -14.37 -11.37 6.52
CA PHE A 123 -12.97 -11.58 6.16
C PHE A 123 -12.82 -13.05 5.76
N ASP A 124 -12.60 -13.30 4.48
CA ASP A 124 -12.39 -14.64 3.93
C ASP A 124 -10.90 -14.86 3.62
N PRO A 125 -10.15 -15.56 4.50
CA PRO A 125 -8.72 -15.87 4.34
C PRO A 125 -8.38 -16.51 2.98
N GLU A 126 -9.30 -17.25 2.37
CA GLU A 126 -9.05 -17.96 1.11
C GLU A 126 -9.00 -17.02 -0.10
N GLN A 127 -9.76 -15.92 -0.07
CA GLN A 127 -9.65 -14.85 -1.07
C GLN A 127 -8.28 -14.13 -1.01
N PHE A 128 -7.64 -14.11 0.16
CA PHE A 128 -6.31 -13.52 0.35
C PHE A 128 -5.19 -14.43 -0.18
N ALA A 129 -5.30 -15.75 0.00
CA ALA A 129 -4.31 -16.69 -0.49
C ALA A 129 -4.15 -16.65 -2.03
N GLY A 130 -5.24 -16.35 -2.76
CA GLY A 130 -5.22 -16.19 -4.22
C GLY A 130 -4.83 -14.79 -4.71
N ASN A 131 -4.89 -13.76 -3.86
CA ASN A 131 -4.68 -12.37 -4.24
C ASN A 131 -3.34 -11.84 -3.68
N GLN A 132 -2.25 -12.09 -4.40
CA GLN A 132 -0.87 -11.76 -3.97
C GLN A 132 -0.53 -10.25 -3.95
N ILE A 133 -1.47 -9.35 -3.67
CA ILE A 133 -1.16 -7.91 -3.59
C ILE A 133 -0.36 -7.69 -2.29
N PRO A 134 0.89 -7.19 -2.34
CA PRO A 134 1.64 -6.84 -1.14
C PRO A 134 0.86 -5.83 -0.29
N ILE A 135 0.82 -6.11 1.01
CA ILE A 135 0.18 -5.27 2.02
C ILE A 135 1.27 -4.77 3.00
N LEU A 136 1.14 -3.53 3.44
CA LEU A 136 1.93 -2.93 4.51
C LEU A 136 0.98 -2.24 5.50
N VAL A 137 1.15 -2.50 6.80
CA VAL A 137 0.34 -1.87 7.86
C VAL A 137 1.18 -0.79 8.55
N ILE A 138 0.63 0.42 8.67
CA ILE A 138 1.31 1.56 9.29
C ILE A 138 0.42 2.17 10.39
N GLY A 139 0.93 2.14 11.62
CA GLY A 139 0.35 2.85 12.75
C GLY A 139 0.95 4.26 12.90
N THR A 140 0.11 5.29 12.85
CA THR A 140 0.53 6.69 13.01
C THR A 140 0.33 7.20 14.43
N LYS A 141 0.85 8.40 14.71
CA LYS A 141 0.69 9.12 15.98
C LYS A 141 1.29 8.37 17.17
N VAL A 142 2.45 7.72 16.96
CA VAL A 142 3.13 6.95 18.01
C VAL A 142 3.54 7.81 19.20
N ASP A 143 3.86 9.08 18.97
CA ASP A 143 4.15 10.12 19.96
C ASP A 143 2.99 10.27 20.97
N SER A 144 1.76 10.29 20.47
CA SER A 144 0.56 10.46 21.27
C SER A 144 0.11 9.14 21.90
N ALA A 145 0.37 8.01 21.22
CA ALA A 145 -0.01 6.68 21.70
C ALA A 145 0.89 6.13 22.81
N GLN A 146 2.14 6.60 22.95
CA GLN A 146 3.02 6.21 24.05
C GLN A 146 2.39 6.47 25.43
N ILE A 147 1.52 7.49 25.53
CA ILE A 147 0.78 7.85 26.74
C ILE A 147 -0.33 6.83 27.06
N LEU A 148 -0.85 6.11 26.08
CA LEU A 148 -2.00 5.20 26.20
C LEU A 148 -1.62 3.71 26.36
N ARG A 149 -0.32 3.38 26.27
CA ARG A 149 0.19 1.99 26.25
C ARG A 149 -0.05 1.19 27.54
N GLU A 150 -0.39 1.83 28.64
CA GLU A 150 -0.52 1.16 29.94
C GLU A 150 -1.88 0.48 30.19
N ARG A 151 -2.90 0.64 29.33
CA ARG A 151 -4.27 0.18 29.66
C ARG A 151 -4.92 -0.89 28.76
N ASN A 152 -4.36 -1.25 27.60
CA ASN A 152 -5.12 -2.05 26.62
C ASN A 152 -4.30 -3.11 25.87
N ALA A 153 -3.52 -3.93 26.58
CA ALA A 153 -2.83 -5.10 26.01
C ALA A 153 -3.73 -6.36 25.93
N LEU A 154 -5.01 -6.22 25.56
CA LEU A 154 -5.88 -7.37 25.32
C LEU A 154 -6.20 -7.51 23.82
N GLN A 155 -5.38 -8.38 23.21
CA GLN A 155 -5.74 -9.36 22.17
C GLN A 155 -6.64 -8.82 21.05
N LEU A 156 -6.11 -7.91 20.22
CA LEU A 156 -6.56 -7.81 18.84
C LEU A 156 -5.67 -8.74 18.01
N SER A 157 -6.25 -9.58 17.17
CA SER A 157 -5.47 -10.22 16.12
C SER A 157 -4.92 -9.13 15.21
N HIS A 158 -3.61 -9.14 15.02
CA HIS A 158 -2.91 -8.17 14.18
C HIS A 158 -3.24 -8.51 12.73
N ILE A 159 -3.93 -7.60 12.04
CA ILE A 159 -4.25 -7.77 10.61
C ILE A 159 -2.98 -7.97 9.77
N ALA A 160 -1.84 -7.42 10.23
CA ALA A 160 -0.55 -7.66 9.63
C ALA A 160 -0.16 -9.15 9.62
N GLU A 161 -0.37 -9.87 10.72
CA GLU A 161 -0.11 -11.31 10.81
C GLU A 161 -1.07 -12.11 9.92
N GLU A 162 -2.36 -11.75 9.94
CA GLU A 162 -3.40 -12.38 9.10
C GLU A 162 -3.07 -12.25 7.61
N CYS A 163 -2.49 -11.12 7.20
CA CYS A 163 -2.11 -10.84 5.81
C CYS A 163 -0.68 -11.28 5.45
N GLY A 164 0.12 -11.77 6.41
CA GLY A 164 1.56 -11.97 6.21
C GLY A 164 2.31 -10.68 5.82
N ALA A 165 1.81 -9.54 6.27
CA ALA A 165 2.31 -8.21 5.96
C ALA A 165 3.34 -7.72 6.98
N ASP A 166 4.27 -6.88 6.52
CA ASP A 166 5.12 -6.10 7.43
C ASP A 166 4.26 -5.02 8.14
N GLU A 167 4.60 -4.72 9.38
CA GLU A 167 3.99 -3.62 10.16
C GLU A 167 5.07 -2.72 10.76
N PHE A 168 4.84 -1.40 10.76
CA PHE A 168 5.61 -0.48 11.59
C PHE A 168 4.81 0.73 12.06
N ASN A 169 5.33 1.37 13.11
CA ASN A 169 4.73 2.55 13.72
C ASN A 169 5.62 3.77 13.51
N LEU A 170 5.01 4.94 13.30
CA LEU A 170 5.74 6.20 13.17
C LEU A 170 4.97 7.41 13.71
N ASP A 171 5.73 8.49 13.90
CA ASP A 171 5.21 9.84 14.00
C ASP A 171 5.48 10.53 12.66
N SER A 172 4.41 10.94 11.96
CA SER A 172 4.50 11.60 10.65
C SER A 172 5.14 12.99 10.72
N TRP A 173 5.34 13.55 11.91
CA TRP A 173 6.01 14.83 12.13
C TRP A 173 7.53 14.69 12.26
N GLN A 174 8.04 13.46 12.32
CA GLN A 174 9.42 13.16 12.66
C GLN A 174 10.11 12.37 11.54
N VAL A 175 10.94 13.05 10.76
CA VAL A 175 11.64 12.47 9.59
C VAL A 175 12.54 11.27 9.96
N LYS A 176 13.05 11.24 11.19
CA LYS A 176 13.88 10.13 11.71
C LYS A 176 13.24 8.75 11.56
N TYR A 177 11.90 8.67 11.55
CA TYR A 177 11.19 7.40 11.41
C TYR A 177 11.29 6.80 10.01
N LEU A 178 11.64 7.58 8.98
CA LEU A 178 11.91 7.09 7.63
C LEU A 178 13.33 7.44 7.15
N ALA A 179 14.23 7.76 8.07
CA ALA A 179 15.62 8.04 7.74
C ALA A 179 16.27 6.81 7.05
N PRO A 180 17.15 7.02 6.05
CA PRO A 180 17.88 5.93 5.41
C PRO A 180 18.58 5.03 6.44
N GLY A 181 18.48 3.71 6.24
CA GLY A 181 19.05 2.71 7.16
C GLY A 181 18.21 2.42 8.42
N SER A 182 17.15 3.19 8.69
CA SER A 182 16.21 2.86 9.77
C SER A 182 15.40 1.60 9.45
N THR A 183 14.97 0.87 10.49
CA THR A 183 14.16 -0.35 10.33
C THR A 183 12.89 -0.10 9.51
N ASN A 184 12.23 1.04 9.72
CA ASN A 184 11.01 1.42 9.00
C ASN A 184 11.30 1.71 7.52
N ALA A 185 12.38 2.44 7.21
CA ALA A 185 12.79 2.70 5.83
C ALA A 185 13.12 1.39 5.09
N VAL A 186 13.77 0.44 5.75
CA VAL A 186 14.06 -0.89 5.18
C VAL A 186 12.77 -1.68 4.90
N LYS A 187 11.80 -1.68 5.84
CA LYS A 187 10.50 -2.33 5.63
C LYS A 187 9.72 -1.69 4.47
N LEU A 188 9.70 -0.35 4.39
CA LEU A 188 9.04 0.38 3.32
C LEU A 188 9.68 0.10 1.95
N SER A 189 11.02 0.08 1.88
CA SER A 189 11.76 -0.26 0.66
C SER A 189 11.44 -1.68 0.19
N ARG A 190 11.48 -2.66 1.11
CA ARG A 190 11.11 -4.06 0.81
C ARG A 190 9.67 -4.19 0.33
N PHE A 191 8.75 -3.41 0.88
CA PHE A 191 7.38 -3.37 0.41
C PHE A 191 7.30 -2.87 -1.04
N PHE A 192 7.99 -1.78 -1.39
CA PHE A 192 8.04 -1.30 -2.78
C PHE A 192 8.69 -2.30 -3.73
N ASP A 193 9.74 -3.00 -3.31
CA ASP A 193 10.34 -4.08 -4.10
C ASP A 193 9.32 -5.18 -4.41
N LYS A 194 8.57 -5.66 -3.41
CA LYS A 194 7.51 -6.66 -3.61
C LYS A 194 6.41 -6.18 -4.57
N VAL A 195 6.06 -4.89 -4.50
CA VAL A 195 5.07 -4.27 -5.40
C VAL A 195 5.57 -4.25 -6.84
N VAL A 196 6.85 -3.91 -7.05
CA VAL A 196 7.51 -3.95 -8.36
C VAL A 196 7.60 -5.39 -8.89
N GLU A 197 8.01 -6.34 -8.06
CA GLU A 197 8.09 -7.77 -8.43
C GLU A 197 6.74 -8.31 -8.89
N ARG A 198 5.65 -7.93 -8.22
CA ARG A 198 4.28 -8.27 -8.66
C ARG A 198 3.97 -7.70 -10.03
N LYS A 199 4.27 -6.42 -10.28
CA LYS A 199 4.03 -5.76 -11.58
C LYS A 199 4.78 -6.51 -12.69
N LEU A 200 6.06 -6.79 -12.48
CA LEU A 200 6.89 -7.49 -13.45
C LEU A 200 6.40 -8.92 -13.73
N SER A 201 5.99 -9.65 -12.69
CA SER A 201 5.44 -11.00 -12.82
C SER A 201 4.12 -11.02 -13.60
N SER A 202 3.24 -10.03 -13.38
CA SER A 202 1.98 -9.90 -14.12
C SER A 202 2.19 -9.61 -15.61
N ASN A 203 3.25 -8.88 -15.98
CA ASN A 203 3.58 -8.58 -17.37
C ASN A 203 4.16 -9.80 -18.12
N GLN A 204 4.91 -10.68 -17.44
CA GLN A 204 5.47 -11.88 -18.08
C GLN A 204 4.39 -12.93 -18.43
N GLY A 205 3.28 -12.96 -17.69
CA GLY A 205 2.12 -13.82 -18.00
C GLY A 205 1.31 -13.41 -19.24
N HIS A 206 1.66 -12.31 -19.91
CA HIS A 206 0.98 -11.80 -21.12
C HIS A 206 1.79 -11.96 -22.41
N ILE A 207 2.84 -12.79 -22.42
CA ILE A 207 3.45 -13.22 -23.68
C ILE A 207 2.50 -14.22 -24.34
N SER A 208 1.77 -13.77 -25.37
CA SER A 208 0.95 -14.67 -26.18
C SER A 208 1.81 -15.81 -26.75
N PRO A 209 1.29 -17.05 -26.88
CA PRO A 209 2.05 -18.17 -27.46
C PRO A 209 2.63 -17.88 -28.86
N GLN A 210 2.08 -16.87 -29.54
CA GLN A 210 2.54 -16.40 -30.85
C GLN A 210 3.83 -15.56 -30.77
N GLN A 211 4.05 -14.78 -29.71
CA GLN A 211 5.28 -14.00 -29.52
C GLN A 211 6.46 -14.89 -29.12
N SER A 212 6.24 -15.90 -28.26
CA SER A 212 7.26 -16.90 -27.94
C SER A 212 7.71 -17.72 -29.16
N ARG A 213 6.77 -18.06 -30.06
CA ARG A 213 7.10 -18.72 -31.34
C ARG A 213 7.89 -17.85 -32.31
N ARG A 214 7.66 -16.52 -32.32
CA ARG A 214 8.43 -15.58 -33.13
C ARG A 214 9.87 -15.41 -32.62
N MET A 215 10.06 -15.32 -31.30
CA MET A 215 11.41 -15.27 -30.72
C MET A 215 12.18 -16.58 -30.91
N TRP A 216 11.52 -17.74 -30.78
CA TRP A 216 12.14 -19.04 -31.03
C TRP A 216 12.61 -19.20 -32.48
N LYS A 217 11.82 -18.74 -33.46
CA LYS A 217 12.19 -18.80 -34.88
C LYS A 217 13.32 -17.83 -35.24
N ALA A 218 13.40 -16.68 -34.59
CA ALA A 218 14.47 -15.71 -34.81
C ALA A 218 15.82 -16.17 -34.22
N SER A 219 15.81 -16.96 -33.13
CA SER A 219 17.04 -17.45 -32.50
C SER A 219 17.64 -18.71 -33.12
N HIS A 220 17.00 -19.28 -34.16
CA HIS A 220 17.43 -20.50 -34.85
C HIS A 220 17.51 -20.30 -36.38
N ALA A 221 17.59 -19.06 -36.84
CA ALA A 221 17.66 -18.70 -38.26
C ALA A 221 19.09 -18.35 -38.74
N ASP A 222 20.11 -18.52 -37.90
CA ASP A 222 21.53 -18.41 -38.27
C ASP A 222 22.22 -19.78 -38.16
#